data_AF-A0A814KBC8-F1
#
_entry.id   AF-A0A814KBC8-F1
#
_cell.length_a   1.000
_cell.length_b   1.000
_cell.length_c   1.000
_cell.angle_alpha   90.00
_cell.angle_beta   90.00
_cell.angle_gamma   90.00
#
_symmetry.space_group_name_H-M   'P 1'
#
loop_
_entity.id
_entity.type
_entity.pdbx_description
1 polymer ?
#
loop_
_entity_poly.entity_id
_entity_poly.type
_entity_poly.pdbx_seq_one_letter_code
_entity_poly.pdbx_strand_id
1 'polypeptide(L)'
;MFKYGINDFRNRSTAIRNESKKLKLRQNSSKMECLFRLLPFIIGDKIPIENEFWKLYIIDQILDFVLSPKLTNNDSIQLKLLIEEHHYLYKDLFPNLSLNKKHHNLVHYPYAILESNRF
;
A
#
# COMPACT_ATOMS: atom_id res chain seq x y z
N MET A 1 20.26 11.94 1.46
CA MET A 1 19.07 11.77 0.60
C MET A 1 19.11 10.37 0.02
N PHE A 2 17.98 9.65 0.00
CA PHE A 2 17.90 8.28 -0.53
C PHE A 2 18.30 8.24 -2.03
N LYS A 3 19.10 7.25 -2.43
CA LYS A 3 19.57 7.07 -3.81
C LYS A 3 18.62 6.14 -4.56
N TYR A 4 17.79 6.70 -5.44
CA TYR A 4 16.87 5.94 -6.29
C TYR A 4 17.62 5.22 -7.42
N GLY A 5 17.18 4.01 -7.77
CA GLY A 5 17.63 3.32 -8.97
C GLY A 5 17.17 4.01 -10.26
N ILE A 6 17.77 3.65 -11.39
CA ILE A 6 17.48 4.23 -12.72
C ILE A 6 15.99 4.10 -13.07
N ASN A 7 15.37 2.97 -12.73
CA ASN A 7 13.97 2.68 -12.99
C ASN A 7 13.01 3.50 -12.10
N ASP A 8 13.42 3.78 -10.86
CA ASP A 8 12.58 4.45 -9.87
C ASP A 8 12.74 5.97 -9.90
N PHE A 9 13.83 6.48 -10.47
CA PHE A 9 14.16 7.90 -10.48
C PHE A 9 13.06 8.79 -11.07
N ARG A 10 12.42 8.33 -12.15
CA ARG A 10 11.31 9.05 -12.82
C ARG A 10 10.03 9.07 -11.97
N ASN A 11 9.84 8.03 -11.16
CA ASN A 11 8.68 7.85 -10.29
C ASN A 11 8.94 8.25 -8.84
N ARG A 12 10.08 8.89 -8.54
CA ARG A 12 10.36 9.35 -7.18
C ARG A 12 9.26 10.27 -6.67
N SER A 13 8.93 10.11 -5.40
CA SER A 13 7.85 10.86 -4.77
C SER A 13 8.17 12.36 -4.76
N THR A 14 7.15 13.18 -4.97
CA THR A 14 7.29 14.65 -4.87
C THR A 14 7.69 15.05 -3.45
N ALA A 15 8.75 15.87 -3.33
CA ALA A 15 9.23 16.36 -2.04
C ALA A 15 8.16 17.21 -1.32
N ILE A 16 8.03 17.01 -0.01
CA ILE A 16 7.14 17.80 0.84
C ILE A 16 7.82 19.15 1.08
N ARG A 17 7.17 20.26 0.69
CA ARG A 17 7.58 21.61 1.11
C ARG A 17 6.80 21.99 2.37
N ASN A 18 7.51 22.39 3.42
CA ASN A 18 6.96 22.73 4.75
C ASN A 18 5.96 23.91 4.76
N GLU A 19 5.72 24.56 3.63
CA GLU A 19 4.97 25.81 3.53
C GLU A 19 3.45 25.60 3.37
N SER A 20 2.95 24.37 3.22
CA SER A 20 1.55 24.11 2.88
C SER A 20 0.74 23.61 4.09
N LYS A 21 -0.16 24.44 4.64
CA LYS A 21 -1.19 24.01 5.63
C LYS A 21 -2.11 22.87 5.12
N LYS A 22 -2.11 22.61 3.80
CA LYS A 22 -2.75 21.45 3.18
C LYS A 22 -1.69 20.63 2.44
N LEU A 23 -1.49 19.38 2.84
CA LEU A 23 -0.68 18.40 2.12
C LEU A 23 -1.38 18.00 0.81
N LYS A 24 -1.43 18.91 -0.18
CA LYS A 24 -1.77 18.56 -1.57
C LYS A 24 -0.50 18.04 -2.24
N LEU A 25 -0.12 16.82 -1.90
CA LEU A 25 0.99 16.15 -2.55
C LEU A 25 0.57 15.82 -3.99
N ARG A 26 1.24 16.41 -4.99
CA ARG A 26 1.10 16.04 -6.40
C ARG A 26 1.76 14.67 -6.63
N GLN A 27 1.05 13.61 -6.25
CA GLN A 27 1.44 12.22 -6.48
C GLN A 27 0.45 11.58 -7.46
N ASN A 28 0.96 10.82 -8.43
CA ASN A 28 0.16 9.92 -9.25
C ASN A 28 0.36 8.48 -8.74
N SER A 29 -0.36 7.52 -9.31
CA SER A 29 -0.30 6.13 -8.87
C SER A 29 1.11 5.55 -8.95
N SER A 30 1.85 5.79 -10.04
CA SER A 30 3.23 5.30 -10.21
C SER A 30 4.20 5.86 -9.17
N LYS A 31 4.02 7.12 -8.76
CA LYS A 31 4.82 7.72 -7.68
C LYS A 31 4.47 7.17 -6.31
N MET A 32 3.20 6.85 -6.08
CA MET A 32 2.76 6.23 -4.83
C MET A 32 3.24 4.79 -4.74
N GLU A 33 3.14 4.00 -5.81
CA GLU A 33 3.69 2.64 -5.88
C GLU A 33 5.20 2.65 -5.59
N CYS A 34 5.95 3.52 -6.28
CA CYS A 34 7.39 3.68 -6.05
C CYS A 34 7.70 4.10 -4.60
N LEU A 35 6.88 4.98 -4.01
CA LEU A 35 7.01 5.35 -2.61
C LEU A 35 6.80 4.14 -1.70
N PHE A 36 5.69 3.41 -1.86
CA PHE A 36 5.37 2.27 -1.00
C PHE A 36 6.48 1.25 -1.09
N ARG A 37 6.83 0.75 -2.29
CA ARG A 37 7.90 -0.25 -2.51
C ARG A 37 9.25 0.15 -1.91
N LEU A 38 9.60 1.44 -1.94
CA LEU A 38 10.88 1.92 -1.43
C LEU A 38 10.84 2.42 0.03
N LEU A 39 9.67 2.55 0.63
CA LEU A 39 9.50 3.12 1.97
C LEU A 39 10.36 2.40 3.04
N PRO A 40 10.41 1.05 3.09
CA PRO A 40 11.20 0.33 4.08
C PRO A 40 12.70 0.62 3.92
N PHE A 41 13.17 0.85 2.71
CA PHE A 41 14.56 1.21 2.46
C PHE A 41 14.86 2.69 2.77
N ILE A 42 13.86 3.56 2.74
CA ILE A 42 14.02 5.00 3.01
C ILE A 42 14.01 5.30 4.52
N ILE A 43 13.15 4.62 5.28
CA ILE A 43 12.93 4.90 6.71
C ILE A 43 12.97 3.68 7.63
N GLY A 44 13.15 2.46 7.13
CA GLY A 44 13.04 1.25 7.94
C GLY A 44 14.05 1.18 9.08
N ASP A 45 15.24 1.77 8.91
CA ASP A 45 16.26 1.93 9.95
C ASP A 45 15.83 2.86 11.10
N LYS A 46 14.78 3.65 10.89
CA LYS A 46 14.23 4.61 11.86
C LYS A 46 12.93 4.15 12.47
N ILE A 47 12.37 3.04 12.02
CA ILE A 47 11.15 2.48 12.59
C ILE A 47 11.54 1.58 13.78
N PRO A 48 11.02 1.85 15.00
CA PRO A 48 11.21 0.96 16.13
C PRO A 48 10.68 -0.45 15.81
N ILE A 49 11.39 -1.48 16.29
CA ILE A 49 11.01 -2.89 16.06
C ILE A 49 9.57 -3.17 16.51
N GLU A 50 9.15 -2.56 17.63
CA GLU A 50 7.83 -2.76 18.23
C GLU A 50 6.79 -1.72 17.74
N ASN A 51 7.03 -1.03 16.62
CA ASN A 51 6.11 -0.03 16.13
C ASN A 51 4.83 -0.65 15.57
N GLU A 52 3.72 -0.45 16.28
CA GLU A 52 2.44 -1.06 15.89
C GLU A 52 1.85 -0.47 14.62
N PHE A 53 2.10 0.81 14.33
CA PHE A 53 1.63 1.44 13.10
C PHE A 53 2.32 0.85 11.86
N TRP A 54 3.55 0.35 12.01
CA TRP A 54 4.25 -0.32 10.92
C TRP A 54 3.59 -1.65 10.53
N LYS A 55 2.78 -2.27 11.41
CA LYS A 55 1.97 -3.46 11.07
C LYS A 55 1.01 -3.18 9.91
N LEU A 56 0.52 -1.94 9.76
CA LEU A 56 -0.33 -1.53 8.63
C LEU A 56 0.40 -1.55 7.27
N TYR A 57 1.72 -1.65 7.28
CA TYR A 57 2.51 -1.78 6.07
C TYR A 57 2.33 -3.13 5.36
N ILE A 58 1.51 -4.04 5.90
CA ILE A 58 0.96 -5.20 5.17
C ILE A 58 0.26 -4.81 3.84
N ILE A 59 -0.11 -3.52 3.68
CA ILE A 59 -0.56 -2.96 2.40
C ILE A 59 0.41 -3.21 1.25
N ASP A 60 1.72 -3.33 1.51
CA ASP A 60 2.72 -3.64 0.49
C ASP A 60 2.49 -5.04 -0.10
N GLN A 61 2.21 -6.05 0.73
CA GLN A 61 1.86 -7.39 0.28
C GLN A 61 0.55 -7.38 -0.52
N ILE A 62 -0.45 -6.59 -0.10
CA ILE A 62 -1.70 -6.41 -0.87
C ILE A 62 -1.39 -5.83 -2.26
N LEU A 63 -0.48 -4.86 -2.34
CA LEU A 63 -0.08 -4.25 -3.62
C LEU A 63 0.65 -5.26 -4.52
N ASP A 64 1.48 -6.15 -3.97
CA ASP A 64 2.15 -7.21 -4.75
C ASP A 64 1.13 -8.09 -5.48
N PHE A 65 0.04 -8.48 -4.80
CA PHE A 65 -1.05 -9.22 -5.45
C PHE A 65 -1.78 -8.35 -6.48
N VAL A 66 -2.20 -7.13 -6.10
CA VAL A 66 -3.01 -6.27 -6.98
C VAL A 66 -2.27 -5.84 -8.25
N LEU A 67 -0.94 -5.68 -8.17
CA LEU A 67 -0.10 -5.25 -9.28
C LEU A 67 0.56 -6.42 -10.03
N SER A 68 0.34 -7.66 -9.59
CA SER A 68 0.90 -8.84 -10.25
C SER A 68 0.31 -9.01 -11.66
N PRO A 69 1.14 -9.30 -12.68
CA PRO A 69 0.66 -9.52 -14.04
C PRO A 69 -0.10 -10.84 -14.20
N LYS A 70 0.09 -11.81 -13.29
CA LYS A 70 -0.56 -13.13 -13.33
C LYS A 70 -0.86 -13.58 -11.90
N LEU A 71 -2.07 -14.05 -11.69
CA LEU A 71 -2.56 -14.50 -10.40
C LEU A 71 -3.28 -15.82 -10.57
N THR A 72 -3.23 -16.66 -9.56
CA THR A 72 -3.97 -17.90 -9.47
C THR A 72 -5.26 -17.70 -8.67
N ASN A 73 -6.16 -18.68 -8.72
CA ASN A 73 -7.35 -18.65 -7.87
C ASN A 73 -6.98 -18.69 -6.37
N ASN A 74 -5.90 -19.38 -6.02
CA ASN A 74 -5.40 -19.41 -4.64
C ASN A 74 -4.91 -18.04 -4.18
N ASP A 75 -4.31 -17.25 -5.08
CA ASP A 75 -3.85 -15.90 -4.78
C ASP A 75 -5.02 -14.96 -4.42
N SER A 76 -6.20 -15.17 -5.01
CA SER A 76 -7.39 -14.42 -4.62
C SER A 76 -7.80 -14.66 -3.17
N ILE A 77 -7.66 -15.89 -2.68
CA ILE A 77 -7.95 -16.27 -1.30
C ILE A 77 -6.93 -15.63 -0.37
N GLN A 78 -5.65 -15.68 -0.72
CA GLN A 78 -4.59 -15.02 0.06
C GLN A 78 -4.80 -13.51 0.14
N LEU A 79 -5.11 -12.86 -0.98
CA LEU A 79 -5.40 -11.44 -1.01
C LEU A 79 -6.59 -11.08 -0.10
N LYS A 80 -7.64 -11.89 -0.07
CA LYS A 80 -8.79 -11.68 0.82
C LYS A 80 -8.36 -11.68 2.29
N LEU A 81 -7.54 -12.65 2.70
CA LEU A 81 -7.03 -12.75 4.08
C LEU A 81 -6.17 -11.54 4.46
N LEU A 82 -5.27 -11.10 3.57
CA LEU A 82 -4.44 -9.92 3.79
C LEU A 82 -5.28 -8.64 3.94
N ILE A 83 -6.34 -8.49 3.14
CA ILE A 83 -7.25 -7.34 3.23
C ILE A 83 -8.00 -7.34 4.57
N GLU A 84 -8.50 -8.51 5.00
CA GLU A 84 -9.18 -8.68 6.30
C GLU A 84 -8.24 -8.33 7.46
N GLU A 85 -7.00 -8.83 7.44
CA GLU A 85 -5.98 -8.51 8.43
C GLU A 85 -5.65 -7.01 8.46
N HIS A 86 -5.44 -6.39 7.29
CA HIS A 86 -5.22 -4.95 7.20
C HIS A 86 -6.37 -4.16 7.82
N HIS A 87 -7.62 -4.55 7.55
CA HIS A 87 -8.79 -3.85 8.06
C HIS A 87 -8.95 -4.01 9.57
N TYR A 88 -8.65 -5.21 10.08
CA TYR A 88 -8.62 -5.49 11.51
C TYR A 88 -7.56 -4.61 12.21
N LEU A 89 -6.31 -4.62 11.73
CA LEU A 89 -5.23 -3.79 12.28
C LEU A 89 -5.57 -2.29 12.24
N TYR A 90 -6.19 -1.83 11.15
CA TYR A 90 -6.59 -0.42 11.03
C TYR A 90 -7.65 -0.05 12.08
N LYS A 91 -8.62 -0.94 12.32
CA LYS A 91 -9.68 -0.70 13.32
C LYS A 91 -9.16 -0.81 14.75
N ASP A 92 -8.18 -1.67 14.99
CA ASP A 92 -7.52 -1.80 16.29
C ASP A 92 -6.71 -0.53 16.65
N LEU A 93 -5.90 -0.04 15.71
CA LEU A 93 -5.09 1.17 15.90
C LEU A 93 -5.91 2.48 15.86
N PHE A 94 -7.03 2.49 15.14
CA PHE A 94 -7.89 3.65 14.97
C PHE A 94 -9.37 3.32 15.26
N PRO A 95 -9.72 2.99 16.52
CA PRO A 95 -11.05 2.50 16.89
C PRO A 95 -12.16 3.50 16.59
N ASN A 96 -11.85 4.80 16.68
CA ASN A 96 -12.81 5.88 16.44
C ASN A 96 -12.94 6.30 14.97
N LEU A 97 -12.12 5.75 14.06
CA LEU A 97 -12.19 6.07 12.63
C LEU A 97 -13.00 5.01 11.87
N SER A 98 -13.89 5.46 11.00
CA SER A 98 -14.56 4.58 10.05
C SER A 98 -13.64 4.20 8.90
N LEU A 99 -13.82 2.98 8.38
CA LEU A 99 -13.20 2.57 7.13
C LEU A 99 -13.70 3.49 6.00
N ASN A 100 -12.76 4.06 5.26
CA ASN A 100 -13.09 4.96 4.15
C ASN A 100 -13.43 4.17 2.86
N LYS A 101 -13.82 4.89 1.79
CA LYS A 101 -14.15 4.30 0.49
C LYS A 101 -13.01 3.45 -0.12
N LYS A 102 -11.73 3.77 0.17
CA LYS A 102 -10.60 2.99 -0.35
C LYS A 102 -10.54 1.59 0.28
N HIS A 103 -10.83 1.49 1.58
CA HIS A 103 -10.93 0.21 2.28
C HIS A 103 -12.06 -0.64 1.68
N HIS A 104 -13.25 -0.05 1.52
CA HIS A 104 -14.37 -0.74 0.88
C HIS A 104 -14.02 -1.23 -0.54
N ASN A 105 -13.33 -0.40 -1.34
CA ASN A 105 -12.93 -0.79 -2.68
C ASN A 105 -11.93 -1.96 -2.71
N LEU A 106 -11.03 -2.06 -1.71
CA LEU A 106 -10.06 -3.15 -1.64
C LEU A 106 -10.73 -4.53 -1.55
N VAL A 107 -11.83 -4.64 -0.81
CA VAL A 107 -12.57 -5.91 -0.62
C VAL A 107 -13.07 -6.53 -1.93
N HIS A 108 -13.20 -5.74 -3.00
CA HIS A 108 -13.64 -6.22 -4.32
C HIS A 108 -12.50 -6.80 -5.19
N TYR A 109 -11.24 -6.53 -4.86
CA TYR A 109 -10.10 -6.98 -5.69
C TYR A 109 -9.96 -8.50 -5.79
N PRO A 110 -10.13 -9.30 -4.71
CA PRO A 110 -10.12 -10.75 -4.80
C PRO A 110 -11.08 -11.28 -5.87
N TYR A 111 -12.28 -10.72 -5.94
CA TYR A 111 -13.29 -11.10 -6.94
C TYR A 111 -12.88 -10.66 -8.35
N ALA A 112 -12.41 -9.42 -8.51
CA ALA A 112 -11.94 -8.91 -9.81
C ALA A 112 -10.82 -9.78 -10.41
N ILE A 113 -9.91 -10.27 -9.57
CA ILE A 113 -8.81 -11.16 -9.98
C ILE A 113 -9.36 -12.52 -10.45
N LEU A 114 -10.30 -13.11 -9.71
CA LEU A 114 -10.93 -14.37 -10.10
C LEU A 114 -11.63 -14.27 -11.46
N GLU A 115 -12.33 -13.18 -11.71
CA GLU A 115 -13.01 -12.96 -13.00
C GLU A 115 -12.00 -12.74 -14.13
N SER A 116 -10.88 -12.05 -13.89
CA SER A 116 -9.85 -11.85 -14.93
C SER A 116 -9.17 -13.14 -15.37
N ASN A 117 -9.11 -14.16 -14.50
CA ASN A 117 -8.46 -15.44 -14.78
C ASN A 117 -9.35 -16.43 -15.56
N ARG A 118 -10.58 -16.04 -15.92
CA ARG A 118 -11.51 -16.91 -16.67
C ARG A 118 -11.31 -16.88 -18.19
N PHE A 119 -10.37 -16.07 -18.68
CA PHE A 119 -10.00 -15.93 -20.09
C PHE A 119 -8.55 -16.39 -20.32
#